data_AF-A0AAX0PY57-F1
#
_entry.id   AF-A0AAX0PY57-F1
#
_cell.length_a   1.000
_cell.length_b   1.000
_cell.length_c   1.000
_cell.angle_alpha   90.00
_cell.angle_beta   90.00
_cell.angle_gamma   90.00
#
_symmetry.space_group_name_H-M   'P 1'
#
loop_
_entity.id
_entity.type
_entity.pdbx_description
1 polymer ?
#
loop_
_entity_poly.entity_id
_entity_poly.type
_entity_poly.pdbx_seq_one_letter_code
_entity_poly.pdbx_strand_id
1 'polypeptide(L)' 'QLLRAERDFQTNWHYLPKVLLMDEVKSTKSATDAMSFEFMDAEAHELIDLLPFRTIYQLQKYFQHYDQAAR' A
#
# COMPACT_ATOMS: atom_id res chain seq x y z
N GLN A 1 -13.92 -10.38 3.77
CA GLN A 1 -12.71 -10.74 4.56
C GLN A 1 -11.50 -9.87 4.19
N LEU A 2 -11.40 -9.27 2.99
CA LEU A 2 -10.44 -8.17 2.71
C LEU A 2 -10.76 -6.86 3.41
N LEU A 3 -12.04 -6.48 3.44
CA LEU A 3 -12.54 -5.37 4.25
C LEU A 3 -12.17 -5.48 5.74
N ARG A 4 -11.65 -6.61 6.24
CA ARG A 4 -11.10 -6.73 7.60
C ARG A 4 -9.59 -6.43 7.62
N ALA A 5 -8.82 -6.90 6.65
CA ALA A 5 -7.39 -6.61 6.56
C ALA A 5 -7.13 -5.10 6.30
N GLU A 6 -7.93 -4.45 5.43
CA GLU A 6 -7.89 -2.98 5.24
C GLU A 6 -8.15 -2.20 6.54
N ARG A 7 -8.82 -2.81 7.53
CA ARG A 7 -9.08 -2.17 8.83
C ARG A 7 -7.95 -2.33 9.83
N ASP A 8 -7.03 -3.26 9.59
CA ASP A 8 -5.97 -3.61 10.53
C ASP A 8 -4.62 -2.95 10.18
N PHE A 9 -4.48 -2.41 8.95
CA PHE A 9 -3.32 -1.61 8.55
C PHE A 9 -3.66 -0.13 8.66
N GLN A 10 -3.15 0.53 9.70
CA GLN A 10 -3.14 2.00 9.79
C GLN A 10 -1.82 2.50 9.22
N THR A 11 -1.87 3.11 8.03
CA THR A 11 -0.70 3.73 7.42
C THR A 11 -0.12 4.80 8.35
N ASN A 12 1.17 4.72 8.64
CA ASN A 12 1.89 5.79 9.33
C ASN A 12 2.27 6.90 8.32
N TRP A 13 1.45 7.94 8.21
CA TRP A 13 1.68 9.06 7.29
C TRP A 13 2.94 9.89 7.60
N HIS A 14 3.58 9.68 8.77
CA HIS A 14 4.81 10.36 9.18
C HIS A 14 6.08 9.58 8.82
N TYR A 15 5.96 8.39 8.20
CA TYR A 15 7.10 7.54 7.87
C TYR A 15 6.91 6.88 6.50
N LEU A 16 7.78 7.22 5.56
CA LEU A 16 7.90 6.54 4.27
C LEU A 16 9.34 6.01 4.15
N PRO A 17 9.54 4.70 3.92
CA PRO A 17 10.89 4.16 3.78
C PRO A 17 11.64 4.77 2.60
N LYS A 18 12.96 4.87 2.76
CA LYS A 18 13.86 5.31 1.70
C LYS A 18 13.90 4.32 0.52
N VAL A 19 13.71 3.03 0.80
CA VAL A 19 13.66 1.97 -0.20
C VAL A 19 12.38 1.17 0.01
N LEU A 20 11.49 1.27 -0.97
CA LEU A 20 10.23 0.53 -1.00
C LEU A 20 10.38 -0.71 -1.87
N LEU A 21 9.96 -1.85 -1.34
CA LEU A 21 9.67 -3.03 -2.16
C LEU A 21 8.20 -2.96 -2.54
N MET A 22 7.90 -3.16 -3.83
CA MET A 22 6.57 -2.98 -4.40
C MET A 22 6.23 -4.15 -5.32
N ASP A 23 4.98 -4.62 -5.24
CA ASP A 23 4.47 -5.64 -6.17
C ASP A 23 2.96 -5.48 -6.43
N GLU A 24 2.49 -6.11 -7.52
CA GLU A 24 1.09 -6.19 -7.89
C GLU A 24 0.53 -7.57 -7.56
N VAL A 25 -0.52 -7.62 -6.74
CA VAL A 25 -1.07 -8.89 -6.24
C VAL A 25 -2.53 -9.07 -6.60
N LYS A 26 -2.93 -10.33 -6.85
CA LYS A 26 -4.32 -10.71 -7.09
C LYS A 26 -4.97 -11.16 -5.78
N SER A 27 -6.08 -10.53 -5.41
CA SER A 27 -6.77 -10.85 -4.18
C SER A 27 -7.71 -12.06 -4.31
N THR A 28 -7.53 -13.12 -3.53
CA THR A 28 -8.01 -14.48 -3.89
C THR A 28 -9.36 -14.95 -3.33
N LYS A 29 -10.22 -14.11 -2.76
CA LYS A 29 -11.46 -14.64 -2.13
C LYS A 29 -12.81 -14.26 -2.77
N SER A 30 -12.85 -13.27 -3.65
CA SER A 30 -14.09 -12.89 -4.37
C SER A 30 -13.86 -11.85 -5.47
N ALA A 31 -12.62 -11.68 -5.95
CA ALA A 31 -12.27 -10.56 -6.82
C ALA A 31 -12.72 -10.81 -8.25
N THR A 32 -13.81 -10.15 -8.62
CA THR A 32 -14.13 -9.81 -10.01
C THR A 32 -13.02 -8.86 -10.49
N ASP A 33 -11.94 -9.42 -11.03
CA ASP A 33 -10.84 -8.76 -11.77
C ASP A 33 -10.05 -7.60 -11.13
N ALA A 34 -10.28 -7.27 -9.86
CA ALA A 34 -9.52 -6.21 -9.19
C ALA A 34 -8.13 -6.69 -8.74
N MET A 35 -7.08 -6.17 -9.38
CA MET A 35 -5.69 -6.29 -8.94
C MET A 35 -5.37 -5.22 -7.89
N SER A 36 -4.61 -5.61 -6.87
CA SER A 36 -4.21 -4.78 -5.75
C SER A 36 -2.71 -4.48 -5.81
N PHE A 37 -2.28 -3.48 -5.07
CA PHE A 37 -0.88 -3.05 -5.02
C PHE A 37 -0.40 -3.12 -3.58
N GLU A 38 0.69 -3.82 -3.33
CA GLU A 38 1.28 -3.92 -1.99
C GLU A 38 2.67 -3.32 -1.97
N PHE A 39 3.06 -2.80 -0.80
CA PHE A 39 4.41 -2.30 -0.60
C PHE A 39 4.86 -2.43 0.85
N MET A 40 6.17 -2.64 1.00
CA MET A 40 6.82 -2.90 2.28
C MET A 40 8.15 -2.15 2.38
N ASP A 41 8.60 -1.93 3.63
CA ASP A 41 9.95 -1.44 3.89
C ASP A 41 10.99 -2.51 3.53
N ALA A 42 11.98 -2.13 2.71
CA ALA A 42 13.08 -3.02 2.35
C ALA A 42 14.03 -3.33 3.51
N GLU A 43 14.14 -2.43 4.51
CA GLU A 43 15.06 -2.58 5.63
C GLU A 43 14.41 -3.31 6.81
N ALA A 44 13.25 -2.85 7.27
CA ALA A 44 12.52 -3.51 8.36
C ALA A 44 11.78 -4.80 7.93
N HIS A 45 11.60 -5.01 6.62
CA HIS A 45 10.79 -6.09 6.06
C HIS A 45 9.32 -6.07 6.53
N GLU A 46 8.79 -4.88 6.81
CA GLU A 46 7.42 -4.69 7.29
C GLU A 46 6.48 -4.27 6.17
N LEU A 47 5.34 -4.97 6.02
CA LEU A 47 4.27 -4.58 5.11
C LEU A 47 3.65 -3.26 5.59
N ILE A 48 3.60 -2.27 4.71
CA ILE A 48 3.09 -0.94 5.04
C ILE A 48 1.63 -0.83 4.67
N ASP A 49 1.27 -1.22 3.45
CA ASP A 49 -0.12 -1.16 3.01
C ASP A 49 -0.42 -2.12 1.84
N LEU A 50 -1.71 -2.38 1.65
CA LEU A 50 -2.31 -3.11 0.54
C LEU A 50 -3.43 -2.27 -0.07
N LEU A 51 -3.16 -1.66 -1.21
CA LEU A 51 -4.06 -0.76 -1.89
C LEU A 51 -4.97 -1.53 -2.87
N PRO A 52 -6.28 -1.27 -2.90
CA PRO A 52 -7.20 -1.93 -3.83
C PRO A 52 -7.10 -1.36 -5.27
N PHE A 53 -6.05 -0.60 -5.58
CA PHE A 53 -5.83 0.07 -6.85
C PHE A 53 -4.35 0.07 -7.23
N ARG A 54 -4.08 0.16 -8.53
CA ARG A 54 -2.72 0.08 -9.12
C ARG A 54 -2.40 1.18 -10.13
N THR A 55 -3.33 2.09 -10.41
CA THR A 55 -3.08 3.13 -11.42
C THR A 55 -2.07 4.15 -10.88
N ILE A 56 -1.13 4.60 -11.72
CA ILE A 56 -0.12 5.60 -11.35
C ILE A 56 -0.76 6.83 -10.73
N TYR A 57 -1.88 7.31 -11.29
CA TYR A 57 -2.61 8.47 -10.76
C TYR A 57 -3.07 8.26 -9.30
N GLN A 58 -3.64 7.08 -8.99
CA GLN A 58 -4.08 6.76 -7.64
C GLN A 58 -2.90 6.57 -6.69
N LEU A 59 -1.81 5.94 -7.15
CA LEU A 59 -0.58 5.77 -6.35
C LEU A 59 0.06 7.13 -6.03
N GLN A 60 0.18 8.03 -7.01
CA GLN A 60 0.68 9.39 -6.79
C GLN A 60 -0.16 10.13 -5.76
N LYS A 61 -1.50 10.08 -5.90
CA LYS A 61 -2.41 10.67 -4.93
C LYS A 61 -2.24 10.05 -3.54
N TYR A 62 -2.06 8.74 -3.45
CA TYR A 62 -1.81 8.04 -2.20
C TYR A 62 -0.52 8.53 -1.52
N PHE A 63 0.61 8.52 -2.22
CA PHE A 63 1.89 8.98 -1.65
C PHE A 63 1.91 10.49 -1.31
N GLN A 64 1.05 11.30 -1.93
CA GLN A 64 0.86 12.71 -1.57
C GLN A 64 0.24 12.93 -0.17
N HIS A 65 -0.29 11.89 0.49
CA HIS A 65 -0.83 12.02 1.86
C HIS A 65 0.24 11.96 2.95
N TYR A 66 1.42 11.40 2.66
CA TYR A 66 2.53 11.44 3.60
C TYR A 66 2.93 12.88 3.91
N ASP A 67 3.49 13.10 5.09
CA ASP A 67 4.05 14.40 5.43
C ASP A 67 5.16 14.79 4.46
N GLN A 68 5.33 16.09 4.24
CA GLN A 68 6.45 16.59 3.44
C GLN A 68 7.81 16.17 4.01
N ALA A 69 7.93 16.02 5.33
CA ALA A 69 9.16 15.56 5.97
C ALA A 69 9.41 14.05 5.81
N ALA A 70 8.36 13.26 5.52
CA ALA A 70 8.46 11.83 5.32
C ALA A 70 8.77 11.46 3.87
N ARG A 71 8.40 12.31 2.90
CA ARG A 71 8.70 12.16 1.47
C ARG A 71 10.07 12.70 1.09
#